data_AF-A0A9X0YPD0-F1
#
_entry.id   AF-A0A9X0YPD0-F1
#
_cell.length_a   1.000
_cell.length_b   1.000
_cell.length_c   1.000
_cell.angle_alpha   90.00
_cell.angle_beta   90.00
_cell.angle_gamma   90.00
#
_symmetry.space_group_name_H-M   'P 1'
#
loop_
_entity.id
_entity.type
_entity.pdbx_description
1 polymer ?
#
loop_
_entity_poly.entity_id
_entity_poly.type
_entity_poly.pdbx_seq_one_letter_code
_entity_poly.pdbx_strand_id
1 'polypeptide(L)'
;MNEDLIVSSEDELKPLFRKNYREFIAEKPRTVVFEAEEFTLYNFEKMMEPTNIDGMKVSLIHALKPYVKTLSEFMNPIFKDLNGYKWSLEKLALGKAVGANSEGDLLFFGCYDNTNVHLFRHDDGTIQRTNLTLFKIVKQFSE
;
A
#
# COMPACT_ATOMS: atom_id res chain seq x y z
N MET A 1 -0.02 6.15 -20.44
CA MET A 1 1.36 5.84 -20.01
C MET A 1 1.34 4.39 -19.54
N ASN A 2 1.84 3.45 -20.34
CA ASN A 2 2.05 2.06 -19.89
C ASN A 2 3.37 2.06 -19.12
N GLU A 3 3.30 2.38 -17.84
CA GLU A 3 4.40 2.06 -16.93
C GLU A 3 4.41 0.55 -16.77
N ASP A 4 5.59 -0.07 -16.90
CA ASP A 4 5.73 -1.48 -16.52
C ASP A 4 5.32 -1.60 -15.04
N LEU A 5 4.24 -2.35 -14.79
CA LEU A 5 3.69 -2.53 -13.45
C LEU A 5 4.33 -3.72 -12.75
N ILE A 6 5.30 -4.36 -13.39
CA ILE A 6 6.09 -5.46 -12.86
C ILE A 6 7.43 -4.89 -12.42
N VAL A 7 7.71 -5.03 -11.13
CA VAL A 7 9.01 -4.70 -10.54
C VAL A 7 9.87 -5.95 -10.57
N SER A 8 11.07 -5.83 -11.15
CA SER A 8 11.95 -6.98 -11.39
C SER A 8 13.14 -7.08 -10.44
N SER A 9 13.42 -6.01 -9.67
CA SER A 9 14.56 -5.95 -8.78
C SER A 9 14.31 -5.09 -7.53
N GLU A 10 14.98 -5.42 -6.43
CA GLU A 10 14.91 -4.61 -5.20
C GLU A 10 15.47 -3.20 -5.41
N ASP A 11 16.40 -3.03 -6.36
CA ASP A 11 17.03 -1.74 -6.63
C ASP A 11 16.04 -0.73 -7.22
N GLU A 12 14.95 -1.19 -7.84
CA GLU A 12 13.81 -0.36 -8.24
C GLU A 12 12.95 0.05 -7.03
N LEU A 13 12.86 -0.80 -6.00
CA LEU A 13 12.06 -0.55 -4.78
C LEU A 13 12.78 0.33 -3.76
N LYS A 14 14.10 0.15 -3.58
CA LYS A 14 14.87 0.87 -2.55
C LYS A 14 14.73 2.40 -2.61
N PRO A 15 14.68 3.07 -3.77
CA PRO A 15 14.47 4.53 -3.83
C PRO A 15 13.08 4.97 -3.35
N LEU A 16 12.09 4.07 -3.37
CA LEU A 16 10.71 4.37 -3.02
C LEU A 16 10.47 4.46 -1.51
N PHE A 17 11.41 3.97 -0.69
CA PHE A 17 11.26 3.87 0.75
C PHE A 17 12.41 4.53 1.52
N ARG A 18 12.10 5.04 2.72
CA ARG A 18 13.11 5.61 3.62
C ARG A 18 14.04 4.53 4.17
N LYS A 19 15.32 4.88 4.37
CA LYS A 19 16.38 3.94 4.80
C LYS A 19 15.98 3.05 5.97
N ASN A 20 15.47 3.65 7.04
CA ASN A 20 15.06 2.94 8.25
C ASN A 20 13.95 1.91 8.00
N TYR A 21 13.01 2.18 7.09
CA TYR A 21 11.98 1.21 6.75
C TYR A 21 12.50 0.08 5.88
N ARG A 22 13.40 0.38 4.94
CA ARG A 22 14.06 -0.65 4.11
C ARG A 22 14.79 -1.67 4.97
N GLU A 23 15.56 -1.17 5.94
CA GLU A 23 16.29 -2.02 6.90
C GLU A 23 15.30 -2.83 7.75
N PHE A 24 14.22 -2.20 8.21
CA PHE A 24 13.19 -2.86 9.02
C PHE A 24 12.47 -4.01 8.31
N ILE A 25 12.05 -3.83 7.05
CA ILE A 25 11.33 -4.89 6.29
C ILE A 25 12.26 -5.95 5.71
N ALA A 26 13.56 -5.67 5.57
CA ALA A 26 14.56 -6.62 5.07
C ALA A 26 14.99 -7.63 6.14
N GLU A 27 14.83 -7.30 7.43
CA GLU A 27 15.29 -8.16 8.52
C GLU A 27 14.48 -9.45 8.64
N LYS A 28 13.16 -9.35 8.72
CA LYS A 28 12.22 -10.48 8.81
C LYS A 28 10.79 -10.02 8.51
N PRO A 29 9.88 -10.94 8.15
CA PRO A 29 8.45 -10.64 8.08
C PRO A 29 7.93 -10.09 9.41
N ARG A 30 7.03 -9.10 9.34
CA ARG A 30 6.44 -8.45 10.51
C ARG A 30 4.93 -8.35 10.31
N THR A 31 4.20 -8.55 11.40
CA THR A 31 2.75 -8.35 11.44
C THR A 31 2.45 -7.16 12.34
N VAL A 32 1.66 -6.22 11.85
CA VAL A 32 1.17 -5.08 12.63
C VAL A 32 -0.32 -5.23 12.87
N VAL A 33 -0.77 -4.86 14.07
CA VAL A 33 -2.19 -4.85 14.41
C VAL A 33 -2.74 -3.44 14.22
N PHE A 34 -3.80 -3.31 13.42
CA PHE A 34 -4.54 -2.07 13.23
C PHE A 34 -6.04 -2.33 13.43
N GLU A 35 -6.68 -1.60 14.34
CA GLU A 35 -8.13 -1.75 14.63
C GLU A 35 -8.58 -3.19 14.92
N ALA A 36 -7.74 -3.94 15.63
CA ALA A 36 -7.91 -5.37 15.95
C ALA A 36 -7.81 -6.33 14.75
N GLU A 37 -7.35 -5.84 13.60
CA GLU A 37 -7.00 -6.65 12.43
C GLU A 37 -5.48 -6.78 12.29
N GLU A 38 -5.03 -7.95 11.86
CA GLU A 38 -3.63 -8.26 11.63
C GLU A 38 -3.25 -8.04 10.16
N PHE A 39 -2.23 -7.22 9.93
CA PHE A 39 -1.67 -6.98 8.61
C PHE A 39 -0.24 -7.48 8.54
N THR A 40 0.04 -8.35 7.59
CA THR A 40 1.42 -8.79 7.30
C THR A 40 2.08 -7.77 6.39
N LEU A 41 3.18 -7.18 6.85
CA LEU A 41 3.98 -6.25 6.07
C LEU A 41 4.80 -6.99 5.02
N TYR A 42 4.87 -6.41 3.83
CA TYR A 42 5.65 -6.92 2.72
C TYR A 42 7.14 -6.60 2.91
N ASN A 43 7.99 -7.59 2.69
CA ASN A 43 9.40 -7.39 2.38
C ASN A 43 9.55 -7.08 0.87
N PHE A 44 10.78 -6.82 0.40
CA PHE A 44 11.00 -6.52 -1.02
C PHE A 44 10.62 -7.67 -1.95
N GLU A 45 10.94 -8.90 -1.60
CA GLU A 45 10.54 -10.10 -2.36
C GLU A 45 9.03 -10.13 -2.57
N LYS A 46 8.26 -9.98 -1.48
CA LYS A 46 6.80 -9.95 -1.52
C LYS A 46 6.27 -8.77 -2.33
N MET A 47 6.88 -7.59 -2.23
CA MET A 47 6.46 -6.41 -3.01
C MET A 47 6.62 -6.63 -4.53
N MET A 48 7.62 -7.40 -4.95
CA MET A 48 7.88 -7.71 -6.36
C MET A 48 6.99 -8.82 -6.92
N GLU A 49 6.46 -9.71 -6.05
CA GLU A 49 5.65 -10.84 -6.49
C GLU A 49 4.51 -10.39 -7.43
N PRO A 50 4.35 -11.06 -8.58
CA PRO A 50 3.29 -10.75 -9.51
C PRO A 50 1.95 -11.20 -8.93
N THR A 51 0.95 -10.34 -9.04
CA THR A 51 -0.46 -10.61 -8.76
C THR A 51 -1.30 -10.25 -9.99
N ASN A 52 -2.52 -10.76 -10.03
CA ASN A 52 -3.52 -10.41 -11.04
C ASN A 52 -4.80 -10.00 -10.32
N ILE A 53 -5.15 -8.72 -10.46
CA ILE A 53 -6.36 -8.12 -9.88
C ILE A 53 -7.16 -7.57 -11.06
N ASP A 54 -8.42 -7.95 -11.18
CA ASP A 54 -9.33 -7.52 -12.25
C ASP A 54 -8.75 -7.65 -13.67
N GLY A 55 -8.01 -8.74 -13.92
CA GLY A 55 -7.39 -9.02 -15.22
C GLY A 55 -6.14 -8.20 -15.52
N MET A 56 -5.66 -7.37 -14.57
CA MET A 56 -4.44 -6.59 -14.68
C MET A 56 -3.32 -7.23 -13.87
N LYS A 57 -2.27 -7.69 -14.57
CA LYS A 57 -1.06 -8.23 -13.94
C LYS A 57 -0.15 -7.09 -13.46
N VAL A 58 0.17 -7.08 -12.16
CA VAL A 58 1.02 -6.07 -11.50
C VAL A 58 1.88 -6.73 -10.42
N SER A 59 2.97 -6.11 -9.99
CA SER A 59 3.64 -6.47 -8.74
C SER A 59 2.82 -5.98 -7.54
N LEU A 60 2.88 -6.68 -6.41
CA LEU A 60 2.06 -6.39 -5.23
C LEU A 60 2.18 -4.95 -4.72
N ILE A 61 3.34 -4.30 -4.83
CA ILE A 61 3.49 -2.87 -4.49
C ILE A 61 2.52 -1.95 -5.27
N HIS A 62 2.12 -2.37 -6.47
CA HIS A 62 1.21 -1.64 -7.37
C HIS A 62 -0.23 -2.16 -7.34
N ALA A 63 -0.61 -2.96 -6.34
CA ALA A 63 -1.95 -3.55 -6.22
C ALA A 63 -3.10 -2.54 -6.24
N LEU A 64 -2.87 -1.27 -5.87
CA LEU A 64 -3.88 -0.21 -5.94
C LEU A 64 -4.24 0.21 -7.37
N LYS A 65 -3.36 0.03 -8.36
CA LYS A 65 -3.63 0.44 -9.75
C LYS A 65 -4.82 -0.31 -10.36
N PRO A 66 -4.87 -1.66 -10.30
CA PRO A 66 -6.05 -2.41 -10.74
C PRO A 66 -7.34 -1.97 -10.02
N TYR A 67 -7.32 -1.87 -8.69
CA TYR A 67 -8.50 -1.42 -7.94
C TYR A 67 -8.97 -0.04 -8.38
N VAL A 68 -8.06 0.92 -8.57
CA VAL A 68 -8.42 2.26 -9.06
C VAL A 68 -9.06 2.22 -10.44
N LYS A 69 -8.58 1.35 -11.34
CA LYS A 69 -9.18 1.20 -12.66
C LYS A 69 -10.64 0.78 -12.53
N THR A 70 -10.93 -0.22 -11.70
CA THR A 70 -12.31 -0.67 -11.43
C THR A 70 -13.14 0.42 -10.76
N LEU A 71 -12.61 1.08 -9.73
CA LEU A 71 -13.30 2.17 -9.03
C LEU A 71 -13.60 3.37 -9.94
N SER A 72 -12.77 3.62 -10.96
CA SER A 72 -12.98 4.74 -11.90
C SER A 72 -14.25 4.64 -12.73
N GLU A 73 -14.84 3.44 -12.82
CA GLU A 73 -16.11 3.20 -13.51
C GLU A 73 -17.32 3.65 -12.66
N PHE A 74 -17.16 3.73 -11.33
CA PHE A 74 -18.26 3.96 -10.39
C PHE A 74 -18.07 5.19 -9.49
N MET A 75 -16.84 5.69 -9.35
CA MET A 75 -16.49 6.78 -8.42
C MET A 75 -16.10 8.06 -9.14
N ASN A 76 -16.39 9.19 -8.49
CA ASN A 76 -15.87 10.48 -8.92
C ASN A 76 -14.33 10.46 -8.85
N PRO A 77 -13.63 11.10 -9.82
CA PRO A 77 -12.17 11.19 -9.83
C PRO A 77 -11.57 11.82 -8.57
N ILE A 78 -12.38 12.61 -7.86
CA ILE A 78 -12.08 13.24 -6.59
C ILE A 78 -13.14 12.82 -5.59
N PHE A 79 -12.71 12.32 -4.44
CA PHE A 79 -13.58 11.82 -3.38
C PHE A 79 -12.97 12.12 -2.00
N LYS A 80 -13.67 11.73 -0.94
CA LYS A 80 -13.19 11.87 0.45
C LYS A 80 -13.00 10.48 1.05
N ASP A 81 -11.96 10.33 1.87
CA ASP A 81 -11.79 9.16 2.72
C ASP A 81 -12.77 9.20 3.92
N LEU A 82 -12.78 8.14 4.74
CA LEU A 82 -13.65 8.03 5.91
C LEU A 82 -13.41 9.12 6.96
N ASN A 83 -12.25 9.79 6.92
CA ASN A 83 -11.91 10.90 7.80
C ASN A 83 -12.20 12.27 7.17
N GLY A 84 -12.78 12.32 5.96
CA GLY A 84 -13.14 13.54 5.25
C GLY A 84 -12.00 14.18 4.45
N TYR A 85 -10.82 13.56 4.40
CA TYR A 85 -9.67 14.07 3.64
C TYR A 85 -9.83 13.77 2.15
N LYS A 86 -9.42 14.73 1.32
CA LYS A 86 -9.65 14.71 -0.13
C LYS A 86 -8.62 13.83 -0.84
N TRP A 87 -9.11 12.83 -1.55
CA TRP A 87 -8.34 11.97 -2.44
C TRP A 87 -8.69 12.21 -3.91
N SER A 88 -7.77 11.78 -4.78
CA SER A 88 -8.09 11.54 -6.19
C SER A 88 -7.72 10.11 -6.55
N LEU A 89 -8.41 9.55 -7.53
CA LEU A 89 -8.11 8.21 -8.07
C LEU A 89 -6.66 8.11 -8.54
N GLU A 90 -6.16 9.16 -9.19
CA GLU A 90 -4.74 9.26 -9.59
C GLU A 90 -3.78 9.13 -8.40
N LYS A 91 -4.04 9.85 -7.30
CA LYS A 91 -3.20 9.77 -6.09
C LYS A 91 -3.25 8.39 -5.45
N LEU A 92 -4.41 7.74 -5.49
CA LEU A 92 -4.58 6.37 -4.97
C LEU A 92 -3.81 5.36 -5.83
N ALA A 93 -3.85 5.49 -7.16
CA ALA A 93 -3.15 4.60 -8.08
C ALA A 93 -1.61 4.68 -7.93
N LEU A 94 -1.10 5.81 -7.45
CA LEU A 94 0.32 6.02 -7.16
C LEU A 94 0.70 5.62 -5.72
N GLY A 95 -0.27 5.15 -4.93
CA GLY A 95 -0.03 4.56 -3.62
C GLY A 95 0.82 3.30 -3.72
N LYS A 96 1.60 3.03 -2.67
CA LYS A 96 2.49 1.88 -2.58
C LYS A 96 1.94 0.91 -1.55
N ALA A 97 1.44 -0.24 -1.98
CA ALA A 97 0.96 -1.26 -1.04
C ALA A 97 2.17 -1.86 -0.29
N VAL A 98 2.05 -1.92 1.04
CA VAL A 98 3.13 -2.33 1.95
C VAL A 98 2.74 -3.45 2.89
N GLY A 99 1.48 -3.89 2.86
CA GLY A 99 1.01 -5.05 3.61
C GLY A 99 -0.44 -5.34 3.31
N ALA A 100 -0.91 -6.51 3.74
CA ALA A 100 -2.32 -6.89 3.63
C ALA A 100 -2.77 -7.73 4.82
N ASN A 101 -4.08 -7.74 5.09
CA ASN A 101 -4.74 -8.67 5.99
C ASN A 101 -5.21 -9.93 5.24
N SER A 102 -5.88 -10.86 5.95
CA SER A 102 -6.43 -12.09 5.37
C SER A 102 -7.56 -11.85 4.36
N GLU A 103 -8.29 -10.75 4.51
CA GLU A 103 -9.41 -10.39 3.64
C GLU A 103 -8.94 -9.79 2.32
N GLY A 104 -7.71 -9.28 2.25
CA GLY A 104 -7.16 -8.63 1.06
C GLY A 104 -7.15 -7.11 1.12
N ASP A 105 -7.53 -6.53 2.25
CA ASP A 105 -7.37 -5.09 2.50
C ASP A 105 -5.89 -4.73 2.58
N LEU A 106 -5.56 -3.54 2.09
CA LEU A 106 -4.18 -3.12 1.88
C LEU A 106 -3.80 -2.00 2.84
N LEU A 107 -2.66 -2.18 3.52
CA LEU A 107 -1.90 -1.05 4.04
C LEU A 107 -1.08 -0.44 2.92
N PHE A 108 -1.08 0.88 2.81
CA PHE A 108 -0.31 1.57 1.78
C PHE A 108 0.26 2.92 2.25
N PHE A 109 1.35 3.33 1.60
CA PHE A 109 1.85 4.70 1.69
C PHE A 109 1.27 5.55 0.55
N GLY A 110 0.91 6.79 0.88
CA GLY A 110 0.43 7.77 -0.11
C GLY A 110 1.52 8.15 -1.11
N CYS A 111 1.11 8.59 -2.30
CA CYS A 111 2.03 8.93 -3.39
C CYS A 111 3.07 10.01 -3.04
N TYR A 112 2.71 10.97 -2.19
CA TYR A 112 3.59 12.05 -1.72
C TYR A 112 4.03 11.89 -0.25
N ASP A 113 3.58 10.82 0.41
CA ASP A 113 3.82 10.60 1.83
C ASP A 113 4.19 9.14 2.09
N ASN A 114 5.49 8.90 2.21
CA ASN A 114 6.04 7.61 2.61
C ASN A 114 6.16 7.49 4.13
N THR A 115 5.37 8.23 4.90
CA THR A 115 5.42 8.24 6.38
C THR A 115 4.09 7.86 7.00
N ASN A 116 2.98 8.42 6.51
CA ASN A 116 1.65 8.05 6.98
C ASN A 116 1.16 6.78 6.28
N VAL A 117 0.62 5.85 7.08
CA VAL A 117 0.01 4.62 6.56
C VAL A 117 -1.48 4.86 6.39
N HIS A 118 -2.02 4.35 5.30
CA HIS A 118 -3.44 4.36 4.98
C HIS A 118 -3.93 2.93 4.82
N LEU A 119 -5.20 2.71 5.11
CA LEU A 119 -5.89 1.45 4.86
C LEU A 119 -6.82 1.64 3.65
N PHE A 120 -6.75 0.70 2.72
CA PHE A 120 -7.66 0.57 1.60
C PHE A 120 -8.47 -0.71 1.76
N ARG A 121 -9.80 -0.58 1.82
CA ARG A 121 -10.72 -1.71 1.88
C ARG A 121 -11.02 -2.19 0.46
N HIS A 122 -10.73 -3.46 0.19
CA HIS A 122 -10.81 -3.99 -1.16
C HIS A 122 -12.25 -4.17 -1.66
N ASP A 123 -13.19 -4.46 -0.74
CA ASP A 123 -14.60 -4.72 -1.05
C ASP A 123 -15.35 -3.49 -1.58
N ASP A 124 -15.14 -2.33 -0.96
CA ASP A 124 -15.91 -1.11 -1.24
C ASP A 124 -15.05 0.07 -1.71
N GLY A 125 -13.73 -0.11 -1.77
CA GLY A 125 -12.78 0.91 -2.18
C GLY A 125 -12.60 2.05 -1.18
N THR A 126 -13.11 1.90 0.05
CA THR A 126 -12.97 2.95 1.07
C THR A 126 -11.52 3.10 1.51
N ILE A 127 -11.14 4.35 1.77
CA ILE A 127 -9.84 4.69 2.33
C ILE A 127 -10.05 5.16 3.77
N GLN A 128 -9.13 4.77 4.63
CA GLN A 128 -9.04 5.27 6.00
C GLN A 128 -7.63 5.73 6.28
N ARG A 129 -7.50 6.95 6.83
CA ARG A 129 -6.22 7.42 7.34
C ARG A 129 -5.98 6.76 8.69
N THR A 130 -4.87 6.04 8.81
CA THR A 130 -4.51 5.43 10.09
C THR A 130 -3.79 6.43 10.99
N ASN A 131 -3.79 6.17 12.29
CA ASN A 131 -2.90 6.85 13.24
C ASN A 131 -1.46 6.29 13.21
N LEU A 132 -1.20 5.28 12.37
CA LEU A 132 0.12 4.66 12.23
C LEU A 132 0.99 5.49 11.29
N THR A 133 2.25 5.58 11.67
CA THR A 133 3.31 6.11 10.83
C THR A 133 4.39 5.06 10.70
N LEU A 134 5.20 5.16 9.65
CA LEU A 134 6.41 4.35 9.49
C LEU A 134 7.29 4.36 10.74
N PHE A 135 7.41 5.51 11.41
CA PHE A 135 8.12 5.60 12.68
C PHE A 135 7.46 4.78 13.79
N LYS A 136 6.13 4.86 13.92
CA LYS A 136 5.40 4.08 14.93
C LYS A 136 5.50 2.58 14.65
N ILE A 137 5.42 2.17 13.39
CA ILE A 137 5.61 0.77 12.98
C ILE A 137 6.99 0.30 13.41
N VAL A 138 8.06 1.00 13.00
CA VAL A 138 9.44 0.59 13.35
C VAL A 138 9.63 0.57 14.87
N LYS A 139 9.11 1.58 15.58
CA LYS A 139 9.21 1.69 17.05
C LYS A 139 8.53 0.53 17.79
N GLN A 140 7.44 -0.04 17.28
CA GLN A 140 6.79 -1.21 17.89
C GLN A 140 7.73 -2.43 17.99
N PHE A 141 8.83 -2.45 17.23
CA PHE A 141 9.77 -3.57 17.17
C PHE A 141 11.21 -3.19 17.51
N SER A 142 11.44 -1.94 17.92
CA SER A 142 12.75 -1.44 18.36
C SER A 142 12.70 -1.38 19.89
N GLU A 143 13.09 -2.47 20.55
CA GLU A 143 13.33 -2.50 22.00
C GLU A 143 14.55 -1.64 22.39
#